data_AF-A0A0D2QU26-F1
#
_entry.id   AF-A0A0D2QU26-F1
#
_cell.length_a   1.000
_cell.length_b   1.000
_cell.length_c   1.000
_cell.angle_alpha   90.00
_cell.angle_beta   90.00
_cell.angle_gamma   90.00
#
_symmetry.space_group_name_H-M   'P 1'
#
loop_
_entity.id
_entity.type
_entity.pdbx_description
1 polymer ?
#
loop_
_entity_poly.entity_id
_entity_poly.type
_entity_poly.pdbx_seq_one_letter_code
_entity_poly.pdbx_strand_id
1 'polypeptide(L)'
;MYESGVSEEEAHEHIRKLIDATWKKINEDQMAKLPFSRKFIEISKNIARVSLLMYQNGDGHGIEDKETKDRVLSLFVHPISLPK
;
A
#
# COMPACT_ATOMS: atom_id res chain seq x y z
N MET A 1 -8.05 -7.69 -19.15
CA MET A 1 -8.35 -7.37 -20.56
C MET A 1 -8.05 -8.56 -21.47
N TYR A 2 -6.80 -8.89 -21.82
CA TYR A 2 -6.51 -9.95 -22.81
C TYR A 2 -7.02 -11.36 -22.44
N GLU A 3 -6.84 -11.77 -21.18
CA GLU A 3 -7.24 -13.11 -20.72
C GLU A 3 -8.77 -13.33 -20.72
N SER A 4 -9.55 -12.28 -20.47
CA SER A 4 -11.00 -12.40 -20.24
C SER A 4 -11.86 -11.55 -21.19
N GLY A 5 -11.24 -10.81 -22.12
CA GLY A 5 -11.92 -9.93 -23.08
C GLY A 5 -12.65 -8.71 -22.47
N VAL A 6 -12.46 -8.43 -21.17
CA VAL A 6 -13.15 -7.36 -20.42
C VAL A 6 -12.53 -5.98 -20.65
N SER A 7 -13.26 -4.90 -20.34
CA SER A 7 -12.76 -3.53 -20.44
C SER A 7 -11.59 -3.28 -19.48
N GLU A 8 -10.88 -2.15 -19.69
CA GLU A 8 -9.84 -1.72 -18.76
C GLU A 8 -10.41 -1.45 -17.36
N GLU A 9 -11.55 -0.75 -17.28
CA GLU A 9 -12.23 -0.43 -16.03
C GLU A 9 -12.66 -1.68 -15.28
N GLU A 10 -13.25 -2.66 -15.97
CA GLU A 10 -13.63 -3.95 -15.39
C GLU A 10 -12.41 -4.73 -14.88
N ALA A 11 -11.33 -4.74 -15.66
CA ALA A 11 -10.07 -5.36 -15.24
C ALA A 11 -9.48 -4.65 -14.00
N HIS A 12 -9.50 -3.32 -13.97
CA HIS A 12 -9.00 -2.53 -12.85
C HIS A 12 -9.80 -2.79 -11.57
N GLU A 13 -11.13 -2.83 -11.68
CA GLU A 13 -12.01 -3.15 -10.57
C GLU A 13 -11.79 -4.57 -10.05
N HIS A 14 -11.55 -5.53 -10.94
CA HIS A 14 -11.19 -6.89 -10.56
C HIS A 14 -9.88 -6.94 -9.77
N ILE A 15 -8.83 -6.25 -10.24
CA ILE A 15 -7.54 -6.19 -9.53
C ILE A 15 -7.69 -5.53 -8.15
N ARG A 16 -8.48 -4.47 -8.02
CA ARG A 16 -8.77 -3.86 -6.71
C ARG A 16 -9.41 -4.85 -5.74
N LYS A 17 -10.40 -5.63 -6.20
CA LYS A 17 -11.02 -6.68 -5.38
C LYS A 17 -10.02 -7.76 -4.96
N LEU A 18 -9.09 -8.13 -5.83
CA LEU A 18 -8.03 -9.09 -5.50
C LEU A 18 -7.06 -8.53 -4.45
N ILE A 19 -6.69 -7.25 -4.55
CA ILE A 19 -5.88 -6.56 -3.54
C ILE A 19 -6.60 -6.58 -2.19
N ASP A 20 -7.88 -6.21 -2.14
CA ASP A 20 -8.69 -6.20 -0.92
C ASP A 20 -8.81 -7.60 -0.29
N ALA A 21 -9.08 -8.62 -1.10
CA ALA A 21 -9.15 -10.00 -0.66
C ALA A 21 -7.81 -10.49 -0.10
N THR A 22 -6.70 -10.09 -0.72
CA THR A 22 -5.35 -10.43 -0.26
C THR A 22 -5.01 -9.70 1.04
N TRP A 23 -5.45 -8.46 1.20
CA TRP A 23 -5.27 -7.70 2.44
C TRP A 23 -5.98 -8.34 3.64
N LYS A 24 -7.19 -8.87 3.43
CA LYS A 24 -7.92 -9.63 4.45
C LYS A 24 -7.13 -10.85 4.92
N LYS A 25 -6.58 -11.64 3.98
CA LYS A 25 -5.71 -12.79 4.30
C LYS A 25 -4.48 -12.39 5.12
N ILE A 26 -3.79 -11.32 4.74
CA ILE A 26 -2.63 -10.79 5.49
C ILE A 26 -2.99 -10.40 6.93
N ASN A 27 -4.22 -9.92 7.15
CA ASN A 27 -4.68 -9.56 8.50
C ASN A 27 -5.06 -10.80 9.32
N GLU A 28 -5.64 -11.83 8.70
CA GLU A 28 -5.91 -13.13 9.35
C GLU A 28 -4.60 -13.83 9.75
N ASP A 29 -3.61 -13.85 8.85
CA ASP A 29 -2.31 -14.49 9.03
C ASP A 29 -1.47 -13.84 10.15
N GLN A 30 -1.78 -12.61 10.55
CA GLN A 30 -1.11 -11.97 11.70
C GLN A 30 -1.33 -12.74 13.00
N MET A 31 -2.45 -13.44 13.12
CA MET A 31 -2.78 -14.27 14.29
C MET A 31 -2.28 -15.72 14.13
N ALA A 32 -1.82 -16.09 12.93
CA ALA A 32 -1.34 -17.44 12.65
C ALA A 32 0.09 -17.66 13.17
N LYS A 33 0.40 -18.89 13.57
CA LYS A 33 1.78 -19.33 13.86
C LYS A 33 2.52 -19.57 12.54
N LEU A 34 2.96 -18.50 11.91
CA LEU A 34 3.81 -18.58 10.72
C LEU A 34 5.26 -18.99 11.09
N PRO A 35 6.00 -19.65 10.19
CA PRO A 35 7.39 -20.05 10.41
C PRO A 35 8.38 -18.86 10.33
N PHE A 36 7.87 -17.62 10.34
CA PHE A 36 8.66 -16.40 10.20
C PHE A 36 8.70 -15.60 11.49
N SER A 37 9.76 -14.80 11.66
CA SER A 37 9.84 -13.88 12.79
C SER A 37 8.73 -12.82 12.72
N ARG A 38 8.26 -12.36 13.88
CA ARG A 38 7.29 -11.25 13.97
C ARG A 38 7.75 -10.01 13.20
N LYS A 39 9.05 -9.69 13.28
CA LYS A 39 9.66 -8.55 12.60
C LYS A 39 9.58 -8.69 11.07
N PHE A 40 9.81 -9.90 10.54
CA PHE A 40 9.67 -10.16 9.11
C PHE A 40 8.22 -9.95 8.65
N ILE A 41 7.25 -10.50 9.40
CA ILE A 41 5.81 -10.34 9.11
C ILE A 41 5.43 -8.85 9.09
N GLU A 42 5.90 -8.09 10.09
CA GLU A 42 5.64 -6.65 10.19
C GLU A 42 6.24 -5.86 9.02
N ILE A 43 7.49 -6.13 8.64
CA ILE A 43 8.14 -5.48 7.50
C ILE A 43 7.37 -5.77 6.21
N SER A 44 6.99 -7.02 5.95
CA SER A 44 6.21 -7.40 4.78
C SER A 44 4.86 -6.67 4.71
N LYS A 45 4.17 -6.53 5.86
CA LYS A 45 2.94 -5.73 5.94
C LYS A 45 3.19 -4.26 5.65
N ASN A 46 4.27 -3.69 6.18
CA ASN A 46 4.60 -2.28 5.98
C ASN A 46 5.00 -1.98 4.54
N ILE A 47 5.69 -2.90 3.84
CA ILE A 47 5.98 -2.77 2.41
C ILE A 47 4.67 -2.67 1.62
N ALA A 48 3.72 -3.58 1.84
CA ALA A 48 2.46 -3.55 1.13
C ALA A 48 1.63 -2.28 1.44
N ARG A 49 1.66 -1.77 2.69
CA ARG A 49 1.06 -0.49 3.06
C ARG A 49 1.68 0.68 2.31
N VAL A 50 3.01 0.73 2.24
CA VAL A 50 3.72 1.78 1.50
C VAL A 50 3.37 1.70 0.02
N SER A 51 3.36 0.51 -0.60
CA SER A 51 2.93 0.37 -1.99
C SER A 51 1.53 0.93 -2.23
N LEU A 52 0.56 0.61 -1.37
CA LEU A 52 -0.79 1.16 -1.49
C LEU A 52 -0.81 2.69 -1.33
N LEU A 53 -0.08 3.22 -0.34
CA LEU A 53 0.05 4.66 -0.11
C LEU A 53 0.60 5.39 -1.34
N MET A 54 1.60 4.80 -2.01
CA MET A 54 2.28 5.40 -3.16
C MET A 54 1.43 5.35 -4.44
N TYR A 55 0.56 4.35 -4.60
CA TYR A 55 -0.12 4.07 -5.87
C TYR A 55 -1.65 4.19 -5.86
N GLN A 56 -2.29 4.39 -4.70
CA GLN A 56 -3.76 4.48 -4.59
C GLN A 56 -4.38 5.59 -5.48
N ASN A 57 -3.64 6.67 -5.71
CA ASN A 57 -4.08 7.85 -6.46
C ASN A 57 -3.30 8.01 -7.79
N GLY A 58 -2.84 6.89 -8.36
CA GLY A 58 -1.96 6.85 -9.53
C GLY A 58 -0.49 6.83 -9.12
N ASP A 59 0.42 7.10 -10.06
CA ASP A 59 1.86 7.02 -9.76
C ASP A 59 2.29 8.17 -8.84
N GLY A 60 2.48 7.88 -7.55
CA GLY A 60 3.03 8.79 -6.55
C GLY A 60 4.50 8.52 -6.22
N HIS A 61 5.14 7.55 -6.88
CA HIS A 61 6.57 7.28 -6.71
C HIS A 61 7.42 7.95 -7.79
N GLY A 62 7.02 7.80 -9.05
CA GLY A 62 7.72 8.37 -10.20
C GLY A 62 7.35 9.82 -10.49
N ILE A 63 6.22 10.31 -9.97
CA ILE A 63 5.76 11.69 -10.17
C ILE A 63 5.97 12.50 -8.90
N GLU A 64 6.90 13.46 -8.96
CA GLU A 64 7.37 14.21 -7.81
C GLU A 64 6.42 15.32 -7.33
N ASP A 65 5.41 15.70 -8.11
CA ASP A 65 4.53 16.85 -7.81
C ASP A 65 3.12 16.44 -7.35
N LYS A 66 3.04 15.43 -6.47
CA LYS A 66 1.78 14.91 -5.92
C LYS A 66 1.78 14.90 -4.40
N GLU A 67 0.60 14.63 -3.83
CA GLU A 67 0.35 14.47 -2.39
C GLU A 67 1.42 13.63 -1.65
N THR A 68 2.00 12.63 -2.32
CA THR A 68 3.08 11.81 -1.77
C THR A 68 4.30 12.63 -1.34
N LYS A 69 4.68 13.68 -2.08
CA LYS A 69 5.80 14.56 -1.73
C LYS A 69 5.54 15.27 -0.41
N ASP A 70 4.35 15.84 -0.24
CA ASP A 70 3.98 16.53 1.00
C ASP A 70 4.03 15.58 2.20
N ARG A 71 3.54 14.35 2.02
CA ARG A 71 3.61 13.30 3.04
C ARG A 71 5.07 12.95 3.40
N VAL A 72 5.93 12.75 2.41
CA VAL A 72 7.36 12.44 2.62
C VAL A 72 8.07 13.59 3.33
N LEU A 73 7.84 14.83 2.90
CA LEU A 73 8.40 16.02 3.56
C LEU A 73 7.94 16.11 5.01
N SER A 74 6.64 15.94 5.27
CA SER A 74 6.11 15.95 6.64
C SER A 74 6.65 14.83 7.52
N LEU A 75 6.97 13.65 6.97
CA LEU A 75 7.41 12.50 7.76
C LEU A 75 8.91 12.52 8.06
N PHE A 76 9.72 12.98 7.11
CA PHE A 76 11.18 12.82 7.16
C PHE A 76 11.96 14.14 7.21
N VAL A 77 11.37 15.26 6.82
CA VAL A 77 12.08 16.54 6.69
C VAL A 77 11.56 17.57 7.70
N HIS A 78 10.24 17.71 7.82
CA HIS A 78 9.64 18.72 8.68
C HIS A 78 9.36 18.17 10.08
N PRO A 79 9.90 18.79 11.14
CA PRO A 79 9.65 18.36 12.51
C PRO A 79 8.23 18.72 12.96
N ILE A 80 7.71 17.94 13.90
CA ILE A 80 6.45 18.26 14.58
C ILE A 80 6.69 19.45 15.52
N SER A 81 5.88 20.50 15.37
CA SER A 81 5.93 21.66 16.26
C SER A 81 5.39 21.29 17.64
N LEU A 82 6.16 21.58 18.69
CA LEU A 82 5.71 21.41 20.07
C LEU A 82 5.04 22.70 20.58
N PRO A 83 3.94 22.60 21.35
CA PRO A 83 3.37 23.77 22.01
C PRO A 83 4.37 24.37 23.01
N LYS A 84 4.28 25.69 23.19
CA LYS A 84 5.07 26.43 24.18
C LYS A 84 4.55 26.18 25.59
#